data_AF-A0A7W1HE37-F1
#
_entry.id   AF-A0A7W1HE37-F1
#
_cell.length_a   1.000
_cell.length_b   1.000
_cell.length_c   1.000
_cell.angle_alpha   90.00
_cell.angle_beta   90.00
_cell.angle_gamma   90.00
#
_symmetry.space_group_name_H-M   'P 1'
#
loop_
_entity.id
_entity.type
_entity.pdbx_description
1 polymer ?
#
loop_
_entity_poly.entity_id
_entity_poly.type
_entity_poly.pdbx_seq_one_letter_code
_entity_poly.pdbx_strand_id
1 'polypeptide(L)'
;MVAKLTVIFFIILCLLLGLYLTLLPWMSFGVIGDWGDNYLLAFVSEKANLPILRKTVASGWIRGAVTGLGILNLFLAFWEMAHFSQSVAMLEGKEAAKVKSEK
;
A
#
# COMPACT_ATOMS: atom_id res chain seq x y z
N MET A 1 13.06 16.57 14.38
CA MET A 1 11.72 16.96 13.83
C MET A 1 11.36 16.17 12.57
N VAL A 2 12.28 16.02 11.60
CA VAL A 2 12.04 15.26 10.36
C VAL A 2 11.65 13.81 10.64
N ALA A 3 12.34 13.10 11.53
CA ALA A 3 12.04 11.71 11.89
C ALA A 3 10.57 11.48 12.31
N LYS A 4 10.02 12.34 13.18
CA LYS A 4 8.61 12.27 13.59
C LYS A 4 7.65 12.41 12.41
N LEU A 5 7.94 13.37 11.52
CA LEU A 5 7.12 13.65 10.35
C LEU A 5 7.18 12.48 9.35
N THR A 6 8.34 11.85 9.18
CA THR A 6 8.52 10.65 8.36
C THR A 6 7.70 9.47 8.89
N VAL A 7 7.72 9.21 10.21
CA VAL A 7 6.92 8.11 10.80
C VAL A 7 5.42 8.39 10.64
N ILE A 8 4.98 9.63 10.90
CA ILE A 8 3.57 10.02 10.70
C ILE A 8 3.16 9.82 9.24
N PHE A 9 3.99 10.26 8.29
CA PHE A 9 3.73 10.09 6.87
C PHE A 9 3.65 8.61 6.48
N PHE A 10 4.55 7.78 7.00
CA PHE A 10 4.50 6.32 6.79
C PHE A 10 3.19 5.71 7.30
N ILE A 11 2.76 6.06 8.51
CA ILE A 11 1.48 5.58 9.08
C ILE A 11 0.30 5.99 8.17
N ILE A 12 0.26 7.24 7.73
CA ILE A 12 -0.81 7.75 6.85
C ILE A 12 -0.81 6.99 5.52
N LEU A 13 0.36 6.78 4.91
CA LEU A 13 0.48 6.02 3.67
C LEU A 13 -0.03 4.58 3.84
N CYS A 14 0.36 3.89 4.92
CA CYS A 14 -0.11 2.54 5.21
C CYS A 14 -1.62 2.49 5.47
N LEU A 15 -2.20 3.48 6.17
CA LEU A 15 -3.65 3.56 6.37
C LEU A 15 -4.39 3.77 5.06
N LEU A 16 -3.99 4.76 4.26
CA LEU A 16 -4.63 5.06 2.98
C LEU A 16 -4.51 3.89 2.02
N LEU A 17 -3.28 3.39 1.80
CA LEU A 17 -3.04 2.27 0.91
C LEU A 17 -3.72 0.99 1.40
N GLY A 18 -3.69 0.74 2.71
CA GLY A 18 -4.37 -0.39 3.34
C GLY A 18 -5.87 -0.37 3.11
N LEU A 19 -6.51 0.79 3.30
CA LEU A 19 -7.94 0.97 3.01
C LEU A 19 -8.23 0.78 1.52
N TYR A 20 -7.46 1.40 0.63
CA TYR A 20 -7.66 1.24 -0.81
C TYR A 20 -7.53 -0.23 -1.23
N LEU A 21 -6.44 -0.91 -0.87
CA LEU A 21 -6.24 -2.32 -1.23
C LEU A 21 -7.30 -3.26 -0.64
N THR A 22 -7.82 -2.94 0.54
CA THR A 22 -8.89 -3.73 1.17
C THR A 22 -10.21 -3.55 0.44
N LEU A 23 -10.53 -2.33 -0.01
CA LEU A 23 -11.87 -1.95 -0.46
C LEU A 23 -12.07 -1.99 -1.97
N LEU A 24 -11.05 -1.58 -2.74
CA LEU A 24 -11.12 -1.44 -4.21
C LEU A 24 -11.48 -2.74 -4.95
N PRO A 25 -11.02 -3.94 -4.52
CA PRO A 25 -11.40 -5.20 -5.18
C PRO A 25 -12.88 -5.57 -5.04
N TRP A 26 -13.60 -4.97 -4.09
CA TRP A 26 -14.98 -5.34 -3.73
C TRP A 26 -16.01 -4.26 -4.03
N MET A 27 -15.58 -3.00 -4.14
CA MET A 27 -16.45 -1.87 -4.42
C MET A 27 -16.28 -1.36 -5.84
N SER A 28 -17.40 -1.25 -6.55
CA SER A 28 -17.48 -0.53 -7.81
C SER A 28 -17.75 0.95 -7.52
N PHE A 29 -16.70 1.76 -7.46
CA PHE A 29 -16.85 3.22 -7.42
C PHE A 29 -17.03 3.71 -8.85
N GLY A 30 -18.17 4.31 -9.17
CA GLY A 30 -18.53 4.70 -10.55
C GLY A 30 -17.50 5.57 -11.30
N VAL A 31 -16.56 6.20 -10.59
CA VAL A 31 -15.47 7.00 -11.17
C VAL A 31 -14.20 6.17 -11.45
N ILE A 32 -14.02 5.04 -10.76
CA ILE A 32 -12.82 4.18 -10.83
C ILE A 32 -13.08 2.90 -11.65
N GLY A 33 -14.34 2.56 -11.93
CA GLY A 33 -14.70 1.35 -12.67
C GLY A 33 -14.81 0.10 -11.78
N ASP A 34 -15.30 -1.00 -12.33
CA ASP A 34 -15.27 -2.29 -11.64
C ASP A 34 -13.82 -2.80 -11.64
N TRP A 35 -13.34 -3.36 -10.52
CA TRP A 35 -11.99 -3.90 -10.37
C TRP A 35 -11.52 -4.77 -11.55
N GLY A 36 -12.43 -5.58 -12.11
CA GLY A 36 -12.14 -6.47 -13.23
C GLY A 36 -12.26 -5.84 -14.63
N ASP A 37 -12.77 -4.62 -14.73
CA ASP A 37 -13.13 -3.98 -15.99
C ASP A 37 -12.67 -2.52 -16.04
N ASN A 38 -11.38 -2.35 -16.36
CA ASN A 38 -10.70 -1.05 -16.38
C ASN A 38 -9.91 -0.88 -17.68
N TYR A 39 -9.82 0.37 -18.16
CA TYR A 39 -9.09 0.70 -19.39
C TYR A 39 -7.63 0.24 -19.37
N LEU A 40 -6.94 0.37 -18.22
CA LEU A 40 -5.56 -0.10 -18.07
C LEU A 40 -5.45 -1.62 -18.25
N LEU A 41 -6.34 -2.37 -17.59
CA LEU A 41 -6.36 -3.83 -17.70
C LEU A 41 -6.73 -4.26 -19.11
N ALA A 42 -7.62 -3.52 -19.77
CA ALA A 42 -8.00 -3.73 -21.16
C ALA A 42 -6.81 -3.54 -22.10
N PHE A 43 -6.11 -2.41 -21.98
CA PHE A 43 -4.94 -2.07 -22.77
C PHE A 43 -3.79 -3.08 -22.57
N VAL A 44 -3.50 -3.47 -21.33
CA VAL A 44 -2.44 -4.45 -21.02
C VAL A 44 -2.82 -5.84 -21.55
N SER A 45 -4.07 -6.26 -21.38
CA SER A 45 -4.53 -7.56 -21.90
C SER A 45 -4.44 -7.64 -23.42
N GLU A 46 -4.78 -6.54 -24.11
CA GLU A 46 -4.70 -6.43 -25.56
C GLU A 46 -3.25 -6.42 -26.04
N LYS A 47 -2.40 -5.56 -25.45
CA LYS A 47 -0.98 -5.46 -25.80
C LYS A 47 -0.20 -6.74 -25.53
N ALA A 48 -0.55 -7.45 -24.46
CA ALA A 48 0.08 -8.72 -24.10
C ALA A 48 -0.55 -9.93 -24.79
N ASN A 49 -1.66 -9.75 -25.54
CA ASN A 49 -2.45 -10.83 -26.15
C ASN A 49 -2.92 -11.90 -25.12
N LEU A 50 -3.22 -11.46 -23.89
CA LEU A 50 -3.59 -12.33 -22.77
C LEU A 50 -5.01 -12.01 -22.28
N PRO A 51 -6.06 -12.51 -22.97
CA PRO A 51 -7.45 -12.27 -22.56
C PRO A 51 -7.78 -12.92 -21.20
N ILE A 52 -7.01 -13.93 -20.78
CA ILE A 52 -7.14 -14.59 -19.48
C ILE A 52 -6.83 -13.63 -18.31
N LEU A 53 -6.03 -12.60 -18.55
CA LEU A 53 -5.56 -11.68 -17.51
C LEU A 53 -6.73 -10.96 -16.82
N ARG A 54 -7.76 -10.57 -17.58
CA ARG A 54 -8.99 -9.97 -17.01
C ARG A 54 -9.70 -10.94 -16.07
N LYS A 55 -9.85 -12.20 -16.47
CA LYS A 55 -10.47 -13.25 -15.64
C LYS A 55 -9.66 -13.54 -14.38
N THR A 56 -8.33 -13.57 -14.49
CA THR A 56 -7.46 -13.79 -13.34
C THR A 56 -7.55 -12.65 -12.34
N VAL A 57 -7.47 -11.38 -12.80
CA VAL A 57 -7.57 -10.21 -11.92
C VAL A 57 -8.97 -10.10 -11.28
N ALA A 58 -10.02 -10.43 -12.02
CA ALA A 58 -11.39 -10.48 -11.51
C ALA A 58 -11.65 -11.67 -10.57
N SER A 59 -10.75 -12.65 -10.48
CA SER A 59 -10.94 -13.83 -9.64
C SER A 59 -10.93 -13.50 -8.14
N GLY A 60 -11.74 -14.22 -7.37
CA GLY A 60 -11.78 -14.07 -5.91
C GLY A 60 -10.43 -14.30 -5.22
N TRP A 61 -9.55 -15.12 -5.82
CA TRP A 61 -8.19 -15.35 -5.31
C TRP A 61 -7.32 -14.09 -5.38
N ILE A 62 -7.28 -13.41 -6.53
CA ILE A 62 -6.52 -12.16 -6.67
C ILE A 62 -7.14 -11.06 -5.78
N ARG A 63 -8.48 -10.94 -5.76
CA ARG A 63 -9.17 -9.99 -4.89
C ARG A 63 -8.80 -10.22 -3.42
N GLY A 64 -8.83 -11.48 -2.96
CA GLY A 64 -8.44 -11.87 -1.61
C GLY A 64 -6.97 -11.59 -1.30
N ALA A 65 -6.06 -11.87 -2.23
CA ALA A 65 -4.63 -11.57 -2.06
C ALA A 65 -4.38 -10.06 -1.91
N VAL A 66 -5.03 -9.24 -2.75
CA VAL A 66 -4.94 -7.77 -2.69
C VAL A 66 -5.52 -7.24 -1.37
N THR A 67 -6.67 -7.77 -0.93
CA THR A 67 -7.24 -7.44 0.37
C THR A 67 -6.33 -7.85 1.53
N GLY A 68 -5.69 -9.02 1.46
CA GLY A 68 -4.72 -9.45 2.46
C GLY A 68 -3.54 -8.49 2.59
N LEU A 69 -3.01 -7.97 1.47
CA LEU A 69 -2.00 -6.91 1.48
C LEU A 69 -2.53 -5.60 2.08
N GLY A 70 -3.80 -5.29 1.87
CA GLY A 70 -4.48 -4.15 2.50
C GLY A 70 -4.54 -4.28 4.02
N ILE A 71 -4.99 -5.43 4.52
CA ILE A 71 -5.05 -5.74 5.96
C ILE A 71 -3.66 -5.68 6.58
N LEU A 72 -2.63 -6.21 5.91
CA LEU A 72 -1.26 -6.13 6.39
C LEU A 72 -0.78 -4.68 6.55
N ASN A 73 -1.11 -3.80 5.58
CA ASN A 73 -0.81 -2.38 5.68
C ASN A 73 -1.51 -1.71 6.87
N LEU A 74 -2.79 -2.02 7.10
CA LEU A 74 -3.53 -1.51 8.26
C LEU A 74 -2.89 -1.99 9.56
N PHE A 75 -2.54 -3.28 9.64
CA PHE A 75 -1.85 -3.83 10.81
C PHE A 75 -0.53 -3.12 11.09
N LEU A 76 0.30 -2.89 10.06
CA LEU A 76 1.56 -2.15 10.20
C LEU A 76 1.32 -0.71 10.66
N ALA A 77 0.31 -0.02 10.14
CA ALA A 77 -0.02 1.32 10.57
C ALA A 77 -0.41 1.39 12.07
N PHE A 78 -1.26 0.46 12.52
CA PHE A 78 -1.63 0.38 13.94
C PHE A 78 -0.43 -0.01 14.82
N TRP A 79 0.43 -0.91 14.33
CA TRP A 79 1.65 -1.31 15.03
C TRP A 79 2.60 -0.12 15.23
N GLU A 80 2.85 0.65 14.19
CA GLU A 80 3.67 1.87 14.23
C GLU A 80 3.06 2.95 15.11
N MET A 81 1.74 3.08 15.12
CA MET A 81 1.05 4.01 16.02
C MET A 81 1.27 3.62 17.49
N ALA A 82 1.23 2.33 17.82
CA ALA A 82 1.49 1.83 19.17
C ALA A 82 2.97 1.96 19.58
N HIS A 83 3.90 1.82 18.64
CA HIS A 83 5.36 1.87 18.90
C HIS A 83 6.03 3.16 18.43
N PHE A 84 5.26 4.24 18.30
CA PHE A 84 5.68 5.48 17.65
C PHE A 84 6.99 6.06 18.23
N SER A 85 7.14 6.06 19.56
CA SER A 85 8.34 6.60 20.22
C SER A 85 9.60 5.82 19.87
N GLN A 86 9.50 4.50 19.76
CA GLN A 86 10.61 3.62 19.40
C GLN A 86 11.02 3.80 17.93
N SER A 87 10.04 3.88 17.03
CA SER A 87 10.28 4.12 15.60
C SER A 87 10.96 5.47 15.34
N VAL A 88 10.54 6.52 16.04
CA VAL A 88 11.18 7.84 15.98
C VAL A 88 12.62 7.78 16.52
N ALA A 89 12.82 7.16 17.68
CA ALA A 89 14.16 7.05 18.29
C ALA A 89 15.14 6.28 17.38
N MET A 90 14.68 5.23 16.70
CA MET A 90 15.48 4.47 15.74
C MET A 90 15.94 5.34 14.55
N LEU A 91 15.06 6.19 14.02
CA LEU A 91 15.40 7.09 12.91
C LEU A 91 16.36 8.19 13.34
N GLU A 92 16.15 8.79 14.51
CA GLU A 92 17.05 9.81 15.05
C GLU A 92 18.46 9.25 15.35
N GLY A 93 18.54 8.02 15.87
CA GLY A 93 19.83 7.33 16.09
C GLY A 93 20.57 7.03 14.78
N LYS A 94 19.84 6.70 13.70
CA LYS A 94 20.41 6.46 12.36
C LYS A 94 20.93 7.75 11.71
N GLU A 95 20.22 8.87 11.88
CA GLU A 95 20.69 10.17 11.40
C GLU A 95 21.98 10.60 12.12
N ALA A 96 22.05 10.45 13.44
CA ALA A 96 23.24 10.79 14.22
C ALA A 96 24.48 9.98 13.78
N ALA A 97 24.31 8.68 13.49
CA ALA A 97 25.38 7.83 13.00
C ALA A 97 25.85 8.23 11.59
N LYS A 98 24.92 8.61 10.71
CA LYS A 98 25.25 9.06 9.34
C LYS A 98 26.06 10.37 9.34
N VAL A 99 25.64 11.36 10.14
CA VAL A 99 26.34 12.66 10.27
C VAL A 99 27.79 12.50 10.73
N LYS A 100 28.07 11.50 11.60
CA LYS A 100 29.43 11.23 12.08
C LYS A 100 30.33 10.56 11.04
N SER A 101 29.76 9.87 10.04
CA SER A 101 30.51 9.20 8.97
C SER A 101 30.87 10.14 7.81
N GLU A 102 30.18 11.27 7.65
CA GLU A 102 30.45 12.28 6.61
C GLU A 102 31.40 13.39 7.09
N LYS A 103 31.83 13.37 8.35
CA LYS A 103 32.84 14.27 8.94
C LYS A 103 34.17 13.56 9.13
#